data_AF-A0A520IL63-F1
#
_entry.id   AF-A0A520IL63-F1
#
_cell.length_a   1.000
_cell.length_b   1.000
_cell.length_c   1.000
_cell.angle_alpha   90.00
_cell.angle_beta   90.00
_cell.angle_gamma   90.00
#
_symmetry.space_group_name_H-M   'P 1'
#
loop_
_entity.id
_entity.type
_entity.pdbx_description
1 polymer ?
#
loop_
_entity_poly.entity_id
_entity_poly.type
_entity_poly.pdbx_seq_one_letter_code
_entity_poly.pdbx_strand_id
1 'polypeptide(L)'
;MRATRSNTWRGPAARAVPCRIRRRRARGLHGLAICSIGLVPVPAMAQTGFEISVASDDRFRGQTVSGDRPIGTATLAYDDVRGLYAGISATVVATRDSGVRPHRSVQYVGYARRLSGALTFDIGITNRVYSRFFTGDYARRLTEAYVGLIGRRVQSHLYLTPDYDGRGGEAAYVDVNATLVEHGPWSLAGHGGVLTPPRDPGRPRFIELDWRLGVARRFDRLAITVQWAGNGPNHDSGRWQSGLILGARRSF
;
A
#
# COMPACT_ATOMS: atom_id res chain seq x y z
N MET A 1 -12.49 -28.03 -5.64
CA MET A 1 -11.24 -27.23 -5.69
C MET A 1 -11.49 -25.82 -5.17
N ARG A 2 -10.94 -25.54 -3.97
CA ARG A 2 -11.06 -24.32 -3.15
C ARG A 2 -10.49 -23.10 -3.89
N ALA A 3 -11.22 -21.99 -3.87
CA ALA A 3 -10.76 -20.70 -4.37
C ALA A 3 -9.85 -20.04 -3.32
N THR A 4 -8.57 -19.96 -3.63
CA THR A 4 -7.55 -19.24 -2.86
C THR A 4 -7.71 -17.73 -3.10
N ARG A 5 -8.04 -16.99 -2.05
CA ARG A 5 -7.98 -15.52 -2.02
C ARG A 5 -6.49 -15.13 -1.90
N SER A 6 -5.88 -14.67 -2.98
CA SER A 6 -4.52 -14.11 -3.02
C SER A 6 -4.53 -12.75 -2.32
N ASN A 7 -3.72 -12.58 -1.27
CA ASN A 7 -3.66 -11.33 -0.50
C ASN A 7 -2.19 -10.94 -0.32
N THR A 8 -1.70 -10.27 -1.36
CA THR A 8 -0.35 -9.73 -1.47
C THR A 8 -0.16 -8.55 -0.49
N TRP A 9 1.09 -8.36 -0.11
CA TRP A 9 1.59 -7.22 0.66
C TRP A 9 1.45 -5.95 -0.20
N ARG A 10 0.78 -4.89 0.28
CA ARG A 10 0.49 -3.66 -0.50
C ARG A 10 0.68 -2.43 0.38
N GLY A 11 1.49 -1.48 -0.07
CA GLY A 11 1.52 -0.12 0.47
C GLY A 11 0.21 0.63 0.22
N PRO A 12 0.09 1.91 0.64
CA PRO A 12 -1.17 2.65 0.63
C PRO A 12 -1.76 2.94 -0.76
N ALA A 13 -1.10 2.55 -1.86
CA ALA A 13 -1.69 2.62 -3.19
C ALA A 13 -2.64 1.42 -3.42
N ALA A 14 -3.94 1.72 -3.35
CA ALA A 14 -5.01 1.15 -4.18
C ALA A 14 -5.15 -0.38 -4.24
N ARG A 15 -6.20 -0.90 -3.59
CA ARG A 15 -6.74 -2.24 -3.86
C ARG A 15 -7.69 -2.21 -5.05
N ALA A 16 -7.22 -2.49 -6.25
CA ALA A 16 -8.15 -3.00 -7.27
C ALA A 16 -8.49 -4.48 -6.95
N VAL A 17 -9.66 -4.73 -6.35
CA VAL A 17 -10.16 -6.09 -6.11
C VAL A 17 -10.52 -6.75 -7.45
N PRO A 18 -9.89 -7.87 -7.85
CA PRO A 18 -10.29 -8.56 -9.07
C PRO A 18 -11.63 -9.29 -8.88
N CYS A 19 -12.69 -8.76 -9.48
CA CYS A 19 -13.96 -9.47 -9.62
C CYS A 19 -13.81 -10.65 -10.60
N ARG A 20 -13.58 -11.86 -10.07
CA ARG A 20 -13.69 -13.11 -10.85
C ARG A 20 -15.13 -13.61 -10.80
N ILE A 21 -15.91 -13.27 -11.82
CA ILE A 21 -17.22 -13.89 -12.07
C ILE A 21 -16.99 -15.35 -12.49
N ARG A 22 -17.27 -16.29 -11.59
CA ARG A 22 -17.23 -17.72 -11.87
C ARG A 22 -18.60 -18.12 -12.44
N ARG A 23 -18.74 -18.18 -13.77
CA ARG A 23 -19.93 -18.77 -14.41
C ARG A 23 -19.95 -20.27 -14.12
N ARG A 24 -20.80 -20.72 -13.20
CA ARG A 24 -21.15 -22.15 -13.08
C ARG A 24 -22.14 -22.45 -14.21
N ARG A 25 -21.73 -23.25 -15.19
CA ARG A 25 -22.67 -23.98 -16.07
C ARG A 25 -23.29 -25.08 -15.22
N ALA A 26 -24.57 -24.99 -14.90
CA ALA A 26 -25.35 -26.10 -14.38
C ALA A 26 -26.01 -26.82 -15.58
N ARG A 27 -25.71 -28.11 -15.74
CA ARG A 27 -26.41 -29.03 -16.65
C ARG A 27 -27.42 -29.82 -15.82
N GLY A 28 -28.65 -29.97 -16.36
CA GLY A 28 -29.67 -31.00 -16.05
C GLY A 28 -30.33 -30.92 -14.67
N LEU A 29 -31.60 -30.50 -14.56
CA LEU A 29 -32.86 -31.28 -14.71
C LEU A 29 -33.29 -31.97 -13.40
N HIS A 30 -34.29 -31.41 -12.72
CA HIS A 30 -35.62 -32.01 -12.43
C HIS A 30 -36.36 -31.25 -11.33
N GLY A 31 -37.59 -30.84 -11.67
CA GLY A 31 -38.78 -30.58 -10.83
C GLY A 31 -38.64 -29.99 -9.42
N LEU A 32 -39.00 -28.72 -9.26
CA LEU A 32 -40.09 -28.26 -8.37
C LEU A 32 -40.29 -26.76 -8.57
N ALA A 33 -41.50 -26.37 -8.97
CA ALA A 33 -41.89 -24.97 -9.10
C ALA A 33 -42.06 -24.36 -7.70
N ILE A 34 -41.02 -23.65 -7.25
CA ILE A 34 -41.08 -22.76 -6.08
C ILE A 34 -41.04 -21.35 -6.63
N CYS A 35 -42.05 -20.54 -6.24
CA CYS A 35 -42.19 -19.13 -6.56
C CYS A 35 -40.85 -18.41 -6.61
N SER A 36 -40.40 -18.12 -7.82
CA SER A 36 -39.25 -17.27 -8.10
C SER A 36 -39.59 -15.84 -7.71
N ILE A 37 -39.36 -15.50 -6.43
CA ILE A 37 -39.11 -14.13 -6.02
C ILE A 37 -37.87 -13.71 -6.81
N GLY A 38 -38.08 -12.83 -7.79
CA GLY A 38 -37.02 -12.34 -8.66
C GLY A 38 -35.88 -11.77 -7.84
N LEU A 39 -34.75 -12.49 -7.81
CA LEU A 39 -33.48 -11.89 -7.44
C LEU A 39 -33.17 -10.84 -8.50
N VAL A 40 -33.56 -9.59 -8.23
CA VAL A 40 -32.99 -8.45 -8.92
C VAL A 40 -31.48 -8.52 -8.65
N PRO A 41 -30.62 -8.60 -9.68
CA PRO A 41 -29.18 -8.48 -9.47
C PRO A 41 -28.94 -7.06 -8.97
N VAL A 42 -28.81 -6.89 -7.66
CA VAL A 42 -28.32 -5.64 -7.09
C VAL A 42 -26.93 -5.44 -7.72
N PRO A 43 -26.70 -4.35 -8.48
CA PRO A 43 -25.36 -4.09 -9.00
C PRO A 43 -24.43 -4.07 -7.80
N ALA A 44 -23.32 -4.81 -7.87
CA ALA A 44 -22.37 -4.89 -6.78
C ALA A 44 -21.97 -3.46 -6.41
N MET A 45 -22.53 -2.97 -5.30
CA MET A 45 -22.31 -1.62 -4.84
C MET A 45 -20.86 -1.55 -4.36
N ALA A 46 -20.30 -0.34 -4.42
CA ALA A 46 -18.95 -0.10 -3.99
C ALA A 46 -18.64 -0.70 -2.62
N GLN A 47 -17.40 -1.16 -2.46
CA GLN A 47 -16.96 -1.88 -1.28
C GLN A 47 -16.20 -0.93 -0.38
N THR A 48 -16.60 -0.88 0.89
CA THR A 48 -15.85 -0.21 1.94
C THR A 48 -15.04 -1.25 2.71
N GLY A 49 -13.75 -1.00 2.91
CA GLY A 49 -12.86 -1.84 3.69
C GLY A 49 -12.28 -1.07 4.86
N PHE A 50 -12.16 -1.73 6.02
CA PHE A 50 -11.52 -1.17 7.19
C PHE A 50 -10.38 -2.08 7.66
N GLU A 51 -9.23 -1.49 8.01
CA GLU A 51 -8.06 -2.20 8.54
C GLU A 51 -7.48 -1.46 9.74
N ILE A 52 -7.09 -2.21 10.76
CA ILE A 52 -6.26 -1.72 11.86
C ILE A 52 -4.95 -2.49 11.85
N SER A 53 -3.84 -1.79 12.07
CA SER A 53 -2.51 -2.39 12.21
C SER A 53 -1.69 -1.74 13.32
N VAL A 54 -0.73 -2.50 13.82
CA VAL A 54 0.34 -2.03 14.70
C VAL A 54 1.67 -2.49 14.13
N ALA A 55 2.71 -1.67 14.26
CA ALA A 55 4.06 -2.02 13.85
C ALA A 55 5.08 -1.42 14.81
N SER A 56 6.28 -2.02 14.88
CA SER A 56 7.38 -1.53 15.71
C SER A 56 8.00 -0.23 15.18
N ASP A 57 7.81 0.06 13.89
CA ASP A 57 8.33 1.25 13.22
C ASP A 57 7.50 1.55 11.96
N ASP A 58 7.42 2.83 11.61
CA ASP A 58 6.88 3.35 10.36
C ASP A 58 8.05 3.80 9.49
N ARG A 59 8.08 3.34 8.24
CA ARG A 59 9.14 3.69 7.28
C ARG A 59 8.59 4.14 5.94
N PHE A 60 9.08 5.26 5.44
CA PHE A 60 8.78 5.80 4.12
C PHE A 60 10.05 5.72 3.26
N ARG A 61 9.99 5.01 2.12
CA ARG A 61 11.13 4.76 1.22
C ARG A 61 12.38 4.28 1.96
N GLY A 62 12.15 3.29 2.83
CA GLY A 62 13.16 2.67 3.69
C GLY A 62 13.67 3.52 4.87
N GLN A 63 13.39 4.82 4.93
CA GLN A 63 13.78 5.69 6.05
C GLN A 63 12.76 5.60 7.19
N THR A 64 13.24 5.57 8.45
CA THR A 64 12.33 5.62 9.62
C THR A 64 11.71 7.00 9.73
N VAL A 65 10.38 7.01 9.87
CA VAL A 65 9.60 8.23 10.02
C VAL A 65 9.07 8.38 11.44
N SER A 66 8.90 7.27 12.16
CA SER A 66 8.54 7.27 13.58
C SER A 66 9.73 7.32 14.53
N GLY A 67 10.97 7.20 14.06
CA GLY A 67 12.17 7.16 14.89
C GLY A 67 12.30 5.86 15.67
N ASP A 68 12.08 4.73 14.97
CA ASP A 68 12.09 3.36 15.52
C ASP A 68 11.12 3.18 16.71
N ARG A 69 9.97 3.86 16.65
CA ARG A 69 8.92 3.81 17.69
C ARG A 69 7.68 3.08 17.21
N PRO A 70 6.98 2.36 18.11
CA PRO A 70 5.75 1.67 17.76
C PRO A 70 4.68 2.63 17.24
N ILE A 71 3.98 2.19 16.19
CA ILE A 71 2.87 2.91 15.58
C ILE A 71 1.60 2.06 15.55
N GLY A 72 0.46 2.74 15.53
CA GLY A 72 -0.85 2.17 15.23
C GLY A 72 -1.46 2.89 14.05
N THR A 73 -2.03 2.17 13.08
CA THR A 73 -2.68 2.73 11.90
C THR A 73 -4.10 2.21 11.75
N ALA A 74 -5.04 3.09 11.47
CA ALA A 74 -6.37 2.75 11.01
C ALA A 74 -6.55 3.25 9.57
N THR A 75 -7.13 2.41 8.72
CA THR A 75 -7.32 2.69 7.29
C THR A 75 -8.77 2.42 6.90
N LEU A 76 -9.37 3.36 6.18
CA LEU A 76 -10.65 3.24 5.50
C LEU A 76 -10.41 3.32 3.99
N ALA A 77 -10.94 2.35 3.24
CA ALA A 77 -10.84 2.31 1.79
C ALA A 77 -12.22 2.15 1.16
N TYR A 78 -12.39 2.69 -0.04
CA TYR A 78 -13.58 2.61 -0.86
C TYR A 78 -13.16 2.20 -2.28
N ASP A 79 -13.80 1.17 -2.81
CA ASP A 79 -13.55 0.65 -4.16
C ASP A 79 -14.87 0.55 -4.95
N ASP A 80 -14.95 1.19 -6.11
CA ASP A 80 -16.11 1.17 -6.99
C ASP A 80 -15.90 0.18 -8.15
N VAL A 81 -16.98 -0.47 -8.59
CA VAL A 81 -16.96 -1.43 -9.72
C VAL A 81 -16.53 -0.81 -11.05
N ARG A 82 -16.65 0.50 -11.20
CA ARG A 82 -16.22 1.25 -12.39
C ARG A 82 -14.72 1.54 -12.40
N GLY A 83 -14.02 1.25 -11.30
CA GLY A 83 -12.56 1.38 -11.17
C GLY A 83 -12.11 2.57 -10.33
N LEU A 84 -13.02 3.47 -9.93
CA LEU A 84 -12.70 4.56 -9.00
C LEU A 84 -12.42 3.97 -7.61
N TYR A 85 -11.39 4.44 -6.95
CA TYR A 85 -11.12 4.11 -5.56
C TYR A 85 -10.62 5.32 -4.79
N ALA A 86 -10.82 5.29 -3.48
CA ALA A 86 -10.31 6.28 -2.56
C ALA A 86 -10.01 5.66 -1.21
N GLY A 87 -9.20 6.33 -0.39
CA GLY A 87 -8.98 5.89 0.97
C GLY A 87 -8.25 6.91 1.81
N ILE A 88 -8.32 6.69 3.11
CA ILE A 88 -7.64 7.49 4.13
C ILE A 88 -7.06 6.56 5.18
N SER A 89 -5.85 6.88 5.63
CA SER A 89 -5.24 6.28 6.81
C SER A 89 -4.84 7.35 7.82
N ALA A 90 -4.99 7.02 9.10
CA ALA A 90 -4.52 7.80 10.22
C ALA A 90 -3.59 6.93 11.06
N THR A 91 -2.40 7.45 11.35
CA THR A 91 -1.34 6.77 12.08
C THR A 91 -1.04 7.55 13.34
N VAL A 92 -0.92 6.85 14.45
CA VAL A 92 -0.44 7.36 15.74
C VAL A 92 0.89 6.71 16.10
N VAL A 93 1.72 7.41 16.87
CA VAL A 93 3.02 6.93 17.36
C VAL A 93 3.03 6.94 18.88
N ALA A 94 3.60 5.89 19.48
CA ALA A 94 3.89 5.84 20.90
C ALA A 94 5.17 6.63 21.19
N THR A 95 5.04 7.77 21.86
CA THR A 95 6.15 8.63 22.27
C THR A 95 6.57 8.32 23.71
N ARG A 96 7.84 8.54 24.05
CA ARG A 96 8.39 8.26 25.39
C ARG A 96 7.76 9.15 26.48
N ASP A 97 7.70 10.45 26.22
CA ASP A 97 7.34 11.44 27.26
C ASP A 97 5.94 12.04 27.08
N SER A 98 5.26 11.67 26.00
CA SER A 98 3.98 12.25 25.60
C SER A 98 2.92 11.19 25.31
N GLY A 99 3.18 9.90 25.53
CA GLY A 99 2.22 8.84 25.23
C GLY A 99 1.87 8.78 23.74
N VAL A 100 0.63 8.41 23.42
CA VAL A 100 0.17 8.26 22.02
C VAL A 100 -0.12 9.64 21.41
N ARG A 101 0.46 9.88 20.22
CA ARG A 101 0.31 11.15 19.49
C ARG A 101 -0.03 10.91 18.02
N PRO A 102 -0.77 11.81 17.36
CA PRO A 102 -0.92 11.78 15.91
C PRO A 102 0.46 11.78 15.25
N HIS A 103 0.66 10.91 14.27
CA HIS A 103 1.94 10.75 13.59
C HIS A 103 1.86 11.20 12.13
N ARG A 104 0.95 10.57 11.37
CA ARG A 104 0.82 10.73 9.93
C ARG A 104 -0.62 10.49 9.50
N SER A 105 -1.04 11.12 8.40
CA SER A 105 -2.21 10.72 7.64
C SER A 105 -1.86 10.57 6.16
N VAL A 106 -2.53 9.65 5.48
CA VAL A 106 -2.39 9.47 4.02
C VAL A 106 -3.76 9.38 3.41
N GLN A 107 -4.01 10.22 2.41
CA GLN A 107 -5.23 10.22 1.61
C GLN A 107 -4.85 9.85 0.19
N TYR A 108 -5.68 9.06 -0.48
CA TYR A 108 -5.49 8.77 -1.88
C TYR A 108 -6.81 8.66 -2.62
N VAL A 109 -6.76 8.96 -3.90
CA VAL A 109 -7.85 8.76 -4.85
C VAL A 109 -7.24 8.36 -6.20
N GLY A 110 -7.89 7.47 -6.92
CA GLY A 110 -7.40 7.05 -8.21
C GLY A 110 -8.39 6.21 -8.99
N TYR A 111 -7.93 5.74 -10.14
CA TYR A 111 -8.71 5.00 -11.10
C TYR A 111 -7.90 3.82 -11.64
N ALA A 112 -8.46 2.63 -11.49
CA ALA A 112 -7.87 1.39 -11.99
C ALA A 112 -8.71 0.80 -13.13
N ARG A 113 -8.07 0.51 -14.27
CA ARG A 113 -8.71 -0.11 -15.43
C ARG A 113 -7.98 -1.35 -15.87
N ARG A 114 -8.71 -2.47 -15.93
CA ARG A 114 -8.19 -3.71 -16.49
C ARG A 114 -7.92 -3.52 -17.98
N LEU A 115 -6.71 -3.82 -18.41
CA LEU A 115 -6.28 -3.72 -19.82
C LEU A 115 -6.53 -5.05 -20.54
N SER A 116 -5.66 -6.03 -20.31
CA SER A 116 -5.74 -7.37 -20.90
C SER A 116 -5.29 -8.42 -19.88
N GLY A 117 -5.84 -9.63 -19.99
CA GLY A 117 -5.46 -10.72 -19.09
C GLY A 117 -5.63 -10.34 -17.61
N ALA A 118 -4.56 -10.44 -16.83
CA ALA A 118 -4.51 -10.04 -15.42
C ALA A 118 -3.88 -8.66 -15.17
N LEU A 119 -3.56 -7.92 -16.24
CA LEU A 119 -2.90 -6.62 -16.16
C LEU A 119 -3.92 -5.49 -16.00
N THR A 120 -3.64 -4.59 -15.07
CA THR A 120 -4.46 -3.43 -14.73
C THR A 120 -3.59 -2.19 -14.78
N PHE A 121 -4.07 -1.17 -15.48
CA PHE A 121 -3.51 0.18 -15.43
C PHE A 121 -4.07 0.91 -14.21
N ASP A 122 -3.22 1.69 -13.55
CA ASP A 122 -3.56 2.43 -12.35
C ASP A 122 -3.05 3.87 -12.45
N ILE A 123 -3.86 4.84 -12.08
CA ILE A 123 -3.48 6.25 -12.02
C ILE A 123 -4.16 6.91 -10.84
N GLY A 124 -3.46 7.78 -10.12
CA GLY A 124 -4.05 8.44 -8.97
C GLY A 124 -3.19 9.53 -8.37
N ILE A 125 -3.65 10.05 -7.25
CA ILE A 125 -2.97 11.04 -6.43
C ILE A 125 -2.97 10.53 -5.00
N THR A 126 -1.85 10.73 -4.31
CA THR A 126 -1.70 10.50 -2.88
C THR A 126 -1.23 11.77 -2.19
N ASN A 127 -1.82 12.08 -1.05
CA ASN A 127 -1.38 13.14 -0.16
C ASN A 127 -0.96 12.52 1.18
N ARG A 128 0.21 12.92 1.68
CA ARG A 128 0.72 12.50 2.98
C ARG A 128 0.92 13.73 3.82
N VAL A 129 0.42 13.71 5.05
CA VAL A 129 0.59 14.80 6.01
C VAL A 129 1.22 14.22 7.27
N TYR A 130 2.35 14.79 7.66
CA TYR A 130 3.10 14.42 8.86
C TYR A 130 2.86 15.43 9.97
N SER A 131 2.76 14.92 11.19
CA SER A 131 2.74 15.74 12.40
C SER A 131 4.16 16.23 12.75
N ARG A 132 4.27 17.04 13.81
CA ARG A 132 5.58 17.43 14.39
C ARG A 132 6.38 16.27 15.01
N PHE A 133 5.79 15.08 15.17
CA PHE A 133 6.45 13.91 15.79
C PHE A 133 7.07 12.95 14.77
N PHE A 134 7.34 13.47 13.58
CA PHE A 134 8.01 12.81 12.47
C PHE A 134 9.52 13.09 12.53
N THR A 135 10.35 12.11 12.15
CA THR A 135 11.81 12.17 12.29
C THR A 135 12.58 12.27 10.97
N GLY A 136 11.90 12.32 9.82
CA GLY A 136 12.57 12.48 8.53
C GLY A 136 12.70 13.95 8.10
N ASP A 137 13.39 14.17 6.98
CA ASP A 137 13.61 15.50 6.40
C ASP A 137 12.56 15.89 5.34
N TYR A 138 11.53 15.07 5.14
CA TYR A 138 10.45 15.37 4.19
C TYR A 138 9.58 16.54 4.65
N ALA A 139 8.94 17.20 3.68
CA ALA A 139 7.92 18.18 4.02
C ALA A 139 6.85 17.58 4.95
N ARG A 140 6.30 18.45 5.80
CA ARG A 140 5.10 18.14 6.58
C ARG A 140 3.94 17.69 5.70
N ARG A 141 3.97 18.00 4.41
CA ARG A 141 3.00 17.57 3.42
C ARG A 141 3.71 17.15 2.14
N LEU A 142 3.37 15.97 1.62
CA LEU A 142 3.86 15.47 0.34
C LEU A 142 2.67 15.03 -0.52
N THR A 143 2.49 15.67 -1.67
CA THR A 143 1.48 15.27 -2.67
C THR A 143 2.19 14.68 -3.88
N GLU A 144 1.76 13.50 -4.30
CA GLU A 144 2.34 12.81 -5.45
C GLU A 144 1.23 12.33 -6.37
N ALA A 145 1.35 12.62 -7.66
CA ALA A 145 0.59 11.92 -8.68
C ALA A 145 1.33 10.63 -9.03
N TYR A 146 0.60 9.57 -9.39
CA TYR A 146 1.21 8.32 -9.81
C TYR A 146 0.49 7.68 -10.98
N VAL A 147 1.26 6.89 -11.71
CA VAL A 147 0.79 5.98 -12.75
C VAL A 147 1.49 4.64 -12.58
N GLY A 148 0.78 3.54 -12.85
CA GLY A 148 1.31 2.22 -12.58
C GLY A 148 0.64 1.11 -13.36
N LEU A 149 1.26 -0.06 -13.23
CA LEU A 149 0.82 -1.32 -13.81
C LEU A 149 0.75 -2.37 -12.71
N ILE A 150 -0.40 -3.03 -12.60
CA ILE A 150 -0.66 -4.04 -11.59
C ILE A 150 -0.92 -5.37 -12.30
N GLY A 151 -0.01 -6.32 -12.11
CA GLY A 151 -0.17 -7.70 -12.52
C GLY A 151 -0.60 -8.60 -11.37
N ARG A 152 -0.51 -9.93 -11.59
CA ARG A 152 -0.96 -10.92 -10.60
C ARG A 152 -0.05 -11.01 -9.36
N ARG A 153 1.26 -10.89 -9.56
CA ARG A 153 2.28 -11.03 -8.50
C ARG A 153 3.20 -9.83 -8.39
N VAL A 154 3.18 -8.94 -9.37
CA VAL A 154 4.06 -7.79 -9.44
C VAL A 154 3.21 -6.57 -9.74
N GLN A 155 3.52 -5.46 -9.08
CA GLN A 155 2.98 -4.14 -9.36
C GLN A 155 4.14 -3.15 -9.40
N SER A 156 4.00 -2.12 -10.22
CA SER A 156 4.99 -1.05 -10.34
C SER A 156 4.30 0.28 -10.49
N HIS A 157 4.85 1.30 -9.85
CA HIS A 157 4.29 2.65 -9.86
C HIS A 157 5.39 3.68 -10.06
N LEU A 158 5.15 4.67 -10.92
CA LEU A 158 5.92 5.89 -11.05
C LEU A 158 5.14 7.01 -10.34
N TYR A 159 5.80 7.66 -9.41
CA TYR A 159 5.32 8.80 -8.64
C TYR A 159 6.07 10.05 -9.08
N LEU A 160 5.31 11.12 -9.31
CA LEU A 160 5.83 12.44 -9.62
C LEU A 160 5.30 13.42 -8.58
N THR A 161 6.17 14.28 -8.10
CA THR A 161 5.81 15.32 -7.13
C THR A 161 6.54 16.61 -7.46
N PRO A 162 5.82 17.74 -7.52
CA PRO A 162 6.43 19.03 -7.79
C PRO A 162 7.12 19.62 -6.55
N ASP A 163 6.86 19.05 -5.37
CA ASP A 163 7.30 19.60 -4.09
C ASP A 163 7.59 18.48 -3.09
N TYR A 164 8.75 17.83 -3.25
CA TYR A 164 9.09 16.62 -2.48
C TYR A 164 9.40 16.90 -1.00
N ASP A 165 10.00 18.05 -0.71
CA ASP A 165 10.51 18.46 0.59
C ASP A 165 9.89 19.76 1.11
N GLY A 166 8.91 20.31 0.39
CA GLY A 166 8.25 21.57 0.77
C GLY A 166 9.03 22.80 0.35
N ARG A 167 10.09 22.63 -0.45
CA ARG A 167 10.98 23.69 -0.93
C ARG A 167 10.87 23.93 -2.45
N GLY A 168 9.88 23.33 -3.11
CA GLY A 168 9.54 23.64 -4.51
C GLY A 168 10.37 22.89 -5.56
N GLY A 169 10.79 21.66 -5.26
CA GLY A 169 11.61 20.86 -6.16
C GLY A 169 10.94 19.57 -6.65
N GLU A 170 11.02 19.34 -7.96
CA GLU A 170 10.46 18.15 -8.62
C GLU A 170 11.25 16.88 -8.28
N ALA A 171 10.56 15.86 -7.79
CA ALA A 171 11.12 14.52 -7.62
C ALA A 171 10.32 13.47 -8.37
N ALA A 172 11.03 12.42 -8.76
CA ALA A 172 10.44 11.23 -9.36
C ALA A 172 10.84 10.01 -8.55
N TYR A 173 9.88 9.12 -8.29
CA TYR A 173 10.11 7.87 -7.59
C TYR A 173 9.46 6.73 -8.34
N VAL A 174 10.19 5.65 -8.55
CA VAL A 174 9.64 4.43 -9.14
C VAL A 174 9.74 3.33 -8.09
N ASP A 175 8.67 2.57 -7.93
CA ASP A 175 8.70 1.34 -7.14
C ASP A 175 8.25 0.10 -7.91
N VAL A 176 8.66 -1.04 -7.38
CA VAL A 176 8.19 -2.36 -7.76
C VAL A 176 7.90 -3.14 -6.48
N ASN A 177 6.69 -3.68 -6.36
CA ASN A 177 6.31 -4.59 -5.29
C ASN A 177 6.02 -5.97 -5.89
N ALA A 178 6.52 -7.03 -5.28
CA ALA A 178 6.37 -8.40 -5.75
C ALA A 178 5.97 -9.36 -4.64
N THR A 179 5.03 -10.25 -4.92
CA THR A 179 4.75 -11.43 -4.10
C THR A 179 5.49 -12.62 -4.67
N LEU A 180 6.53 -13.03 -3.94
CA LEU A 180 7.49 -14.04 -4.36
C LEU A 180 6.94 -15.45 -4.12
N VAL A 181 6.34 -15.66 -2.94
CA VAL A 181 5.78 -16.95 -2.52
C VAL A 181 4.44 -16.74 -1.82
N GLU A 182 3.45 -17.57 -2.15
CA GLU A 182 2.24 -17.76 -1.36
C GLU A 182 2.02 -19.26 -1.19
N HIS A 183 2.14 -19.75 0.06
CA HIS A 183 1.97 -21.17 0.37
C HIS A 183 1.22 -21.35 1.69
N GLY A 184 -0.03 -21.81 1.59
CA GLY A 184 -0.90 -21.99 2.75
C GLY A 184 -1.13 -20.66 3.51
N PRO A 185 -0.85 -20.59 4.83
CA PRO A 185 -0.98 -19.35 5.61
C PRO A 185 0.22 -18.40 5.46
N TRP A 186 1.27 -18.78 4.74
CA TRP A 186 2.51 -18.03 4.63
C TRP A 186 2.60 -17.27 3.30
N SER A 187 3.16 -16.07 3.34
CA SER A 187 3.57 -15.33 2.14
C SER A 187 4.92 -14.65 2.32
N LEU A 188 5.66 -14.56 1.21
CA LEU A 188 6.91 -13.81 1.08
C LEU A 188 6.71 -12.72 0.03
N ALA A 189 7.05 -11.49 0.36
CA ALA A 189 6.95 -10.35 -0.53
C ALA A 189 8.21 -9.48 -0.48
N GLY A 190 8.52 -8.86 -1.61
CA GLY A 190 9.61 -7.92 -1.78
C GLY A 190 9.13 -6.57 -2.32
N HIS A 191 9.90 -5.55 -2.06
CA HIS A 191 9.75 -4.20 -2.58
C HIS A 191 11.14 -3.65 -2.93
N GLY A 192 11.21 -2.89 -4.02
CA GLY A 192 12.38 -2.10 -4.39
C GLY A 192 11.93 -0.80 -5.01
N GLY A 193 12.62 0.28 -4.67
CA GLY A 193 12.30 1.62 -5.15
C GLY A 193 13.55 2.44 -5.45
N VAL A 194 13.36 3.42 -6.32
CA VAL A 194 14.40 4.31 -6.83
C VAL A 194 13.84 5.73 -6.81
N LEU A 195 14.42 6.58 -5.99
CA LEU A 195 14.11 7.99 -5.90
C LEU A 195 15.17 8.81 -6.62
N THR A 196 14.70 9.66 -7.52
CA THR A 196 15.49 10.73 -8.08
C THR A 196 15.09 12.02 -7.35
N PRO A 197 15.89 12.49 -6.37
CA PRO A 197 15.50 13.60 -5.52
C PRO A 197 15.41 14.91 -6.32
N PRO A 198 14.83 15.96 -5.72
CA PRO A 198 14.84 17.31 -6.29
C PRO A 198 16.24 17.77 -6.71
N ARG A 199 16.28 18.67 -7.69
CA ARG A 199 17.53 19.37 -8.02
C ARG A 199 17.78 20.42 -6.94
N ASP A 200 18.90 20.27 -6.23
CA ASP A 200 19.42 21.29 -5.33
C ASP A 200 20.66 21.95 -5.98
N PRO A 201 20.60 23.25 -6.34
CA PRO A 201 21.73 23.94 -6.96
C PRO A 201 23.01 23.82 -6.14
N GLY A 202 24.09 23.33 -6.77
CA GLY A 202 25.40 23.17 -6.13
C GLY A 202 25.61 21.86 -5.38
N ARG A 203 24.64 20.93 -5.38
CA ARG A 203 24.81 19.58 -4.84
C ARG A 203 24.76 18.50 -5.93
N PRO A 204 25.65 17.50 -5.88
CA PRO A 204 25.56 16.34 -6.76
C PRO A 204 24.27 15.54 -6.50
N ARG A 205 23.61 15.11 -7.58
CA ARG A 205 22.38 14.32 -7.51
C ARG A 205 22.71 12.85 -7.33
N PHE A 206 22.38 12.29 -6.17
CA PHE A 206 22.47 10.86 -5.94
C PHE A 206 21.10 10.22 -6.07
N ILE A 207 21.06 9.07 -6.72
CA ILE A 207 19.87 8.22 -6.75
C ILE A 207 19.77 7.55 -5.38
N GLU A 208 18.62 7.68 -4.73
CA GLU A 208 18.33 6.97 -3.49
C GLU A 208 17.61 5.67 -3.81
N LEU A 209 18.13 4.55 -3.33
CA LEU A 209 17.51 3.24 -3.46
C LEU A 209 16.84 2.88 -2.15
N ASP A 210 15.70 2.21 -2.23
CA ASP A 210 15.07 1.59 -1.07
C ASP A 210 14.62 0.18 -1.38
N TRP A 211 14.56 -0.66 -0.35
CA TRP A 211 14.18 -2.04 -0.49
C TRP A 211 13.51 -2.56 0.77
N ARG A 212 12.70 -3.61 0.61
CA ARG A 212 12.09 -4.33 1.73
C ARG A 212 11.81 -5.78 1.35
N LEU A 213 12.04 -6.67 2.30
CA LEU A 213 11.66 -8.08 2.23
C LEU A 213 10.82 -8.42 3.46
N GLY A 214 9.68 -9.10 3.26
CA GLY A 214 8.75 -9.39 4.33
C GLY A 214 8.15 -10.78 4.25
N VAL A 215 8.08 -11.43 5.40
CA VAL A 215 7.33 -12.69 5.59
C VAL A 215 6.09 -12.38 6.41
N ALA A 216 4.95 -12.97 6.01
CA ALA A 216 3.71 -12.88 6.74
C ALA A 216 3.13 -14.28 7.02
N ARG A 217 2.53 -14.44 8.20
CA ARG A 217 1.67 -15.58 8.53
C ARG A 217 0.26 -15.09 8.85
N ARG A 218 -0.73 -15.70 8.21
CA ARG A 218 -2.15 -15.36 8.38
C ARG A 218 -2.87 -16.33 9.31
N PHE A 219 -3.68 -15.75 10.20
CA PHE A 219 -4.60 -16.41 11.12
C PHE A 219 -6.01 -15.83 10.87
N ASP A 220 -6.73 -16.42 9.91
CA ASP A 220 -8.03 -15.92 9.44
C ASP A 220 -7.98 -14.43 9.02
N ARG A 221 -8.54 -13.53 9.85
CA ARG A 221 -8.55 -12.06 9.63
C ARG A 221 -7.32 -11.35 10.18
N LEU A 222 -6.51 -12.00 11.01
CA LEU A 222 -5.26 -11.47 11.57
C LEU A 222 -4.08 -11.90 10.69
N ALA A 223 -3.12 -11.00 10.48
CA ALA A 223 -1.83 -11.35 9.89
C ALA A 223 -0.70 -10.78 10.74
N ILE A 224 0.32 -11.61 10.99
CA ILE A 224 1.57 -11.21 11.66
C ILE A 224 2.65 -11.12 10.60
N THR A 225 3.48 -10.07 10.67
CA THR A 225 4.51 -9.78 9.68
C THR A 225 5.86 -9.53 10.34
N VAL A 226 6.92 -10.04 9.73
CA VAL A 226 8.31 -9.67 10.01
C VAL A 226 8.89 -9.13 8.72
N GLN A 227 9.55 -7.98 8.78
CA GLN A 227 10.12 -7.33 7.62
C GLN A 227 11.52 -6.85 7.90
N TRP A 228 12.34 -6.86 6.86
CA TRP A 228 13.61 -6.19 6.82
C TRP A 228 13.54 -5.16 5.71
N ALA A 229 13.85 -3.91 6.03
CA ALA A 229 13.79 -2.81 5.09
C ALA A 229 15.04 -1.96 5.22
N GLY A 230 15.44 -1.30 4.14
CA GLY A 230 16.55 -0.37 4.16
C GLY A 230 16.51 0.60 2.99
N ASN A 231 17.38 1.59 3.05
CA ASN A 231 17.60 2.55 1.99
C ASN A 231 19.06 2.99 1.94
N GLY A 232 19.48 3.49 0.79
CA GLY A 232 20.79 4.05 0.58
C GLY A 232 21.11 4.32 -0.89
N PRO A 233 22.18 5.07 -1.17
CA PRO A 233 22.90 5.90 -0.21
C PRO A 233 22.04 7.08 0.26
N ASN A 234 21.98 7.34 1.57
CA ASN A 234 21.27 8.49 2.13
C ASN A 234 21.90 9.81 1.60
N HIS A 235 21.06 10.77 1.15
CA HIS A 235 21.48 12.06 0.59
C HIS A 235 22.51 12.81 1.47
N ASP A 236 22.38 12.75 2.79
CA ASP A 236 23.21 13.54 3.71
C ASP A 236 24.46 12.80 4.21
N SER A 237 24.43 11.46 4.28
CA SER A 237 25.51 10.67 4.90
C SER A 237 26.21 9.70 3.97
N GLY A 238 25.64 9.42 2.79
CA GLY A 238 26.10 8.36 1.88
C GLY A 238 25.97 6.95 2.44
N ARG A 239 25.43 6.79 3.67
CA ARG A 239 25.35 5.50 4.36
C ARG A 239 24.09 4.75 3.98
N TRP A 240 24.20 3.43 4.02
CA TRP A 240 23.07 2.52 4.01
C TRP A 240 22.50 2.40 5.41
N GLN A 241 21.18 2.40 5.50
CA GLN A 241 20.45 2.13 6.73
C GLN A 241 19.51 0.96 6.51
N SER A 242 19.32 0.11 7.53
CA SER A 242 18.33 -0.94 7.51
C SER A 242 17.78 -1.22 8.90
N GLY A 243 16.61 -1.82 8.97
CA GLY A 243 15.94 -2.14 10.22
C GLY A 243 14.93 -3.26 10.06
N LEU A 244 14.63 -3.93 11.18
CA LEU A 244 13.58 -4.94 11.27
C LEU A 244 12.27 -4.30 11.74
N ILE A 245 11.17 -4.69 11.11
CA ILE A 245 9.83 -4.24 11.45
C ILE A 245 8.99 -5.46 11.79
N LEU A 246 8.45 -5.47 13.02
CA LEU A 246 7.46 -6.43 13.45
C LEU A 246 6.09 -5.77 13.37
N GLY A 247 5.08 -6.49 12.88
CA GLY A 247 3.75 -5.93 12.74
C GLY A 247 2.64 -6.96 12.85
N ALA A 248 1.45 -6.46 13.17
CA ALA A 248 0.22 -7.22 13.14
C ALA A 248 -0.88 -6.35 12.52
N ARG A 249 -1.75 -6.97 11.72
CA ARG A 249 -2.88 -6.28 11.10
C ARG A 249 -4.14 -7.14 11.07
N ARG A 250 -5.29 -6.48 11.16
CA ARG A 250 -6.61 -7.09 11.08
C ARG A 250 -7.51 -6.31 10.12
N SER A 251 -8.10 -7.00 9.16
CA SER A 251 -9.10 -6.43 8.25
C SER A 251 -10.52 -6.80 8.70
N PHE A 252 -11.47 -5.91 8.46
CA PHE A 252 -12.88 -6.05 8.83
C PHE A 252 -13.77 -6.15 7.60
#